data_AF-A0A2D4S6Q0-F1
#
_entry.id   AF-A0A2D4S6Q0-F1
#
_cell.length_a   1.000
_cell.length_b   1.000
_cell.length_c   1.000
_cell.angle_alpha   90.00
_cell.angle_beta   90.00
_cell.angle_gamma   90.00
#
_symmetry.space_group_name_H-M   'P 1'
#
loop_
_entity.id
_entity.type
_entity.pdbx_description
1 polymer ?
#
loop_
_entity_poly.entity_id
_entity_poly.type
_entity_poly.pdbx_seq_one_letter_code
_entity_poly.pdbx_strand_id
1 'polypeptide(L)'
;MLLFPAQWLMGRLSFAWKFSVISSLFVLPILILGYGLIEQVNQQTKQAESEIQGLYALQNIYVLIQKAERFRDLSTLMRADQSESLRNDVKKIQQAISLQITELEPVLSAFDSEVLLNSQQNLVDAWQTISQGSAGAQGGVGGQYQYYDGFVTVAVSLIADTTSVSGLVLDPELGTDLLINILTLQLHKATKNMGLGRAMGSYALSQRYLSSELYDELDKAYLGLTADAESLKSTFDQLPSEYAEEIAPYA
;
A
#
# COMPACT_ATOMS: atom_id res chain seq x y z
N MET A 1 -45.81 -25.56 37.68
CA MET A 1 -44.96 -25.43 38.89
C MET A 1 -43.75 -24.48 38.72
N LEU A 2 -43.51 -23.86 37.54
CA LEU A 2 -42.32 -23.02 37.31
C LEU A 2 -42.37 -21.61 37.95
N LEU A 3 -43.54 -21.11 38.36
CA LEU A 3 -43.71 -19.74 38.89
C LEU A 3 -43.78 -19.66 40.43
N PHE A 4 -43.72 -20.80 41.13
CA PHE A 4 -43.74 -20.85 42.60
C PHE A 4 -42.64 -20.03 43.29
N PRO A 5 -41.37 -20.02 42.83
CA PRO A 5 -40.35 -19.20 43.49
C PRO A 5 -40.60 -17.69 43.29
N ALA A 6 -41.15 -17.29 42.14
CA ALA A 6 -41.49 -15.89 41.86
C ALA A 6 -42.68 -15.39 42.71
N GLN A 7 -43.70 -16.24 42.92
CA GLN A 7 -44.84 -15.94 43.79
C GLN A 7 -44.44 -15.86 45.27
N TRP A 8 -43.53 -16.73 45.71
CA TRP A 8 -43.00 -16.72 47.08
C TRP A 8 -42.19 -15.45 47.39
N LEU A 9 -41.38 -14.99 46.43
CA LEU A 9 -40.59 -13.76 46.54
C LEU A 9 -41.49 -12.50 46.58
N MET A 10 -42.51 -12.42 45.71
CA MET A 10 -43.47 -11.29 45.69
C MET A 10 -44.36 -11.19 46.94
N GLY A 11 -44.51 -12.26 47.72
CA GLY A 11 -45.31 -12.26 48.95
C GLY A 11 -44.69 -11.50 50.13
N ARG A 12 -43.38 -11.21 50.11
CA ARG A 12 -42.64 -10.58 51.23
C ARG A 12 -42.08 -9.18 50.93
N LEU A 13 -42.20 -8.71 49.69
CA LEU A 13 -41.61 -7.46 49.22
C LEU A 13 -42.62 -6.31 49.30
N SER A 14 -42.19 -5.14 49.82
CA SER A 14 -42.99 -3.92 49.75
C SER A 14 -43.25 -3.52 48.29
N PHE A 15 -44.29 -2.71 48.05
CA PHE A 15 -44.67 -2.29 46.70
C PHE A 15 -43.50 -1.65 45.91
N ALA A 16 -42.65 -0.89 46.60
CA ALA A 16 -41.45 -0.29 46.00
C ALA A 16 -40.45 -1.33 45.46
N TRP A 17 -40.27 -2.46 46.16
CA TRP A 17 -39.31 -3.49 45.75
C TRP A 17 -39.80 -4.35 44.60
N LYS A 18 -41.12 -4.52 44.46
CA LYS A 18 -41.75 -5.13 43.27
C LYS A 18 -41.50 -4.30 42.01
N PHE A 19 -41.64 -2.98 42.13
CA PHE A 19 -41.39 -2.05 41.03
C PHE A 19 -39.92 -2.04 40.59
N SER A 20 -38.97 -2.09 41.53
CA SER A 20 -37.54 -2.17 41.23
C SER A 20 -37.15 -3.45 40.50
N VAL A 21 -37.72 -4.61 40.86
CA VAL A 21 -37.44 -5.88 40.16
C VAL A 21 -37.94 -5.84 38.72
N ILE A 22 -39.15 -5.32 38.50
CA ILE A 22 -39.71 -5.17 37.15
C ILE A 22 -38.88 -4.17 36.34
N SER A 23 -38.53 -3.02 36.93
CA SER A 23 -37.71 -2.00 36.26
C SER A 23 -36.31 -2.52 35.91
N SER A 24 -35.67 -3.26 36.82
CA SER A 24 -34.35 -3.87 36.59
C SER A 24 -34.37 -4.87 35.44
N LEU A 25 -35.46 -5.63 35.28
CA LEU A 25 -35.64 -6.55 34.16
C LEU A 25 -35.55 -5.86 32.79
N PHE A 26 -35.95 -4.58 32.71
CA PHE A 26 -35.83 -3.77 31.49
C PHE A 26 -34.52 -2.97 31.43
N VAL A 27 -34.03 -2.47 32.56
CA VAL A 27 -32.79 -1.65 32.61
C VAL A 27 -31.56 -2.50 32.29
N LEU A 28 -31.49 -3.73 32.77
CA LEU A 28 -30.30 -4.59 32.61
C LEU A 28 -30.03 -4.92 31.12
N PRO A 29 -31.01 -5.38 30.32
CA PRO A 29 -30.82 -5.56 28.87
C PRO A 29 -30.43 -4.25 28.15
N ILE A 30 -31.02 -3.13 28.54
CA ILE A 30 -30.70 -1.81 27.94
C ILE A 30 -29.25 -1.43 28.22
N LEU A 31 -28.76 -1.65 29.45
CA LEU A 31 -27.37 -1.37 29.81
C LEU A 31 -26.40 -2.26 29.03
N ILE A 32 -26.70 -3.55 28.87
CA ILE A 32 -25.88 -4.48 28.09
C ILE A 32 -25.82 -4.04 26.62
N LEU A 33 -26.97 -3.76 26.01
CA LEU A 33 -27.04 -3.32 24.61
C LEU A 33 -26.34 -1.96 24.41
N GLY A 34 -26.54 -1.03 25.34
CA GLY A 34 -25.89 0.28 25.30
C GLY A 34 -24.37 0.19 25.41
N TYR A 35 -23.86 -0.68 26.31
CA TYR A 35 -22.43 -0.94 26.41
C TYR A 35 -21.86 -1.53 25.13
N GLY A 36 -22.53 -2.55 24.56
CA GLY A 36 -22.10 -3.16 23.30
C GLY A 36 -22.08 -2.16 22.13
N LEU A 37 -23.06 -1.25 22.06
CA LEU A 37 -23.09 -0.20 21.05
C LEU A 37 -21.91 0.77 21.19
N ILE A 38 -21.58 1.19 22.42
CA ILE A 38 -20.42 2.07 22.67
C ILE A 38 -19.12 1.38 22.25
N GLU A 39 -18.96 0.10 22.58
CA GLU A 39 -17.80 -0.68 22.19
C GLU A 39 -17.68 -0.79 20.66
N GLN A 40 -18.78 -1.06 19.97
CA GLN A 40 -18.84 -1.12 18.51
C GLN A 40 -18.45 0.22 17.86
N VAL A 41 -19.01 1.34 18.34
CA VAL A 41 -18.69 2.68 17.81
C VAL A 41 -17.21 3.02 18.04
N ASN A 42 -16.66 2.67 19.20
CA ASN A 42 -15.24 2.87 19.50
C ASN A 42 -14.33 2.03 18.60
N GLN A 43 -14.71 0.78 18.29
CA GLN A 43 -13.96 -0.08 17.37
C GLN A 43 -13.98 0.48 15.95
N GLN A 44 -15.14 0.92 15.46
CA GLN A 44 -15.27 1.56 14.15
C GLN A 44 -14.42 2.83 14.04
N THR A 45 -14.39 3.65 15.10
CA THR A 45 -13.58 4.88 15.14
C THR A 45 -12.09 4.55 15.04
N LYS A 46 -11.60 3.58 15.82
CA LYS A 46 -10.20 3.15 15.76
C LYS A 46 -9.82 2.57 14.40
N GLN A 47 -10.73 1.82 13.78
CA GLN A 47 -10.52 1.28 12.44
C GLN A 47 -10.39 2.42 11.41
N ALA A 48 -11.30 3.39 11.42
CA ALA A 48 -11.22 4.54 10.52
C ALA A 48 -9.95 5.36 10.72
N GLU A 49 -9.50 5.55 11.96
CA GLU A 49 -8.21 6.20 12.26
C GLU A 49 -7.03 5.42 11.67
N SER A 50 -7.03 4.09 11.80
CA SER A 50 -6.03 3.20 11.23
C SER A 50 -6.02 3.24 9.69
N GLU A 51 -7.19 3.28 9.05
CA GLU A 51 -7.33 3.40 7.60
C GLU A 51 -6.77 4.74 7.09
N ILE A 52 -7.09 5.84 7.76
CA ILE A 52 -6.53 7.18 7.43
C ILE A 52 -5.01 7.19 7.56
N GLN A 53 -4.48 6.61 8.64
CA GLN A 53 -3.03 6.46 8.81
C GLN A 53 -2.43 5.59 7.69
N GLY A 54 -3.12 4.51 7.30
CA GLY A 54 -2.75 3.64 6.19
C GLY A 54 -2.62 4.39 4.86
N LEU A 55 -3.61 5.22 4.52
CA LEU A 55 -3.59 6.05 3.31
C LEU A 55 -2.43 7.05 3.32
N TYR A 56 -2.19 7.70 4.46
CA TYR A 56 -1.06 8.61 4.62
C TYR A 56 0.29 7.90 4.46
N ALA A 57 0.44 6.70 5.02
CA ALA A 57 1.62 5.87 4.84
C ALA A 57 1.80 5.47 3.37
N LEU A 58 0.74 5.01 2.69
CA LEU A 58 0.77 4.67 1.27
C LEU A 58 1.22 5.83 0.40
N GLN A 59 0.74 7.06 0.66
CA GLN A 59 1.19 8.24 -0.09
C GLN A 59 2.71 8.43 -0.01
N ASN A 60 3.29 8.29 1.19
CA ASN A 60 4.74 8.39 1.39
C ASN A 60 5.50 7.23 0.73
N ILE A 61 4.94 6.00 0.77
CA ILE A 61 5.49 4.83 0.09
C ILE A 61 5.51 5.04 -1.43
N TYR A 62 4.45 5.59 -2.04
CA TYR A 62 4.46 5.90 -3.48
C TYR A 62 5.52 6.93 -3.87
N VAL A 63 5.74 7.96 -3.03
CA VAL A 63 6.84 8.92 -3.26
C VAL A 63 8.19 8.21 -3.22
N LEU A 64 8.40 7.29 -2.29
CA LEU A 64 9.61 6.47 -2.24
C LEU A 64 9.75 5.59 -3.49
N ILE A 65 8.70 4.90 -3.92
CA ILE A 65 8.70 4.04 -5.11
C ILE A 65 9.07 4.85 -6.36
N GLN A 66 8.46 6.03 -6.57
CA GLN A 66 8.81 6.89 -7.70
C GLN A 66 10.29 7.31 -7.69
N LYS A 67 10.82 7.65 -6.51
CA LYS A 67 12.26 7.97 -6.35
C LYS A 67 13.13 6.74 -6.64
N ALA A 68 12.73 5.56 -6.17
CA ALA A 68 13.43 4.30 -6.38
C ALA A 68 13.44 3.90 -7.88
N GLU A 69 12.31 4.00 -8.57
CA GLU A 69 12.20 3.79 -10.02
C GLU A 69 13.07 4.79 -10.80
N ARG A 70 13.14 6.05 -10.36
CA ARG A 70 14.04 7.04 -10.96
C ARG A 70 15.50 6.68 -10.75
N PHE A 71 15.88 6.26 -9.54
CA PHE A 71 17.23 5.81 -9.24
C PHE A 71 17.62 4.58 -10.06
N ARG A 72 16.73 3.58 -10.17
CA ARG A 72 16.92 2.39 -11.02
C ARG A 72 17.25 2.81 -12.45
N ASP A 73 16.39 3.61 -13.06
CA ASP A 73 16.52 3.97 -14.46
C ASP A 73 17.79 4.77 -14.76
N LEU A 74 18.13 5.74 -13.89
CA LEU A 74 19.38 6.50 -14.03
C LEU A 74 20.60 5.59 -13.84
N SER A 75 20.56 4.69 -12.87
CA SER A 75 21.68 3.79 -12.56
C SER A 75 21.88 2.72 -13.63
N THR A 76 20.81 2.23 -14.26
CA THR A 76 20.89 1.35 -15.44
C THR A 76 21.55 2.08 -16.61
N LEU A 77 21.28 3.38 -16.79
CA LEU A 77 21.89 4.16 -17.87
C LEU A 77 23.38 4.44 -17.65
N MET A 78 23.87 4.45 -16.40
CA MET A 78 25.26 4.78 -16.05
C MET A 78 26.32 3.90 -16.74
N ARG A 79 25.95 2.71 -17.24
CA ARG A 79 26.87 1.88 -18.02
C ARG A 79 27.07 2.41 -19.43
N ALA A 80 26.02 2.92 -20.06
CA ALA A 80 26.08 3.44 -21.43
C ALA A 80 26.50 4.91 -21.47
N ASP A 81 26.09 5.70 -20.47
CA ASP A 81 26.48 7.10 -20.32
C ASP A 81 27.25 7.29 -19.00
N GLN A 82 28.50 7.72 -19.08
CA GLN A 82 29.33 8.04 -17.91
C GLN A 82 29.49 9.54 -17.69
N SER A 83 28.60 10.35 -18.26
CA SER A 83 28.61 11.80 -18.11
C SER A 83 28.56 12.24 -16.64
N GLU A 84 29.25 13.34 -16.36
CA GLU A 84 29.26 13.95 -15.03
C GLU A 84 27.86 14.44 -14.62
N SER A 85 27.04 14.87 -15.58
CA SER A 85 25.63 15.21 -15.35
C SER A 85 24.83 14.04 -14.81
N LEU A 86 24.92 12.86 -15.44
CA LEU A 86 24.17 11.68 -15.02
C LEU A 86 24.61 11.20 -13.63
N ARG A 87 25.93 11.22 -13.35
CA ARG A 87 26.47 10.89 -12.02
C ARG A 87 25.92 11.81 -10.93
N ASN A 88 25.83 13.11 -11.22
CA ASN A 88 25.27 14.07 -10.29
C ASN A 88 23.77 13.85 -10.06
N ASP A 89 23.01 13.51 -11.11
CA ASP A 89 21.59 13.19 -10.98
C ASP A 89 21.35 11.91 -10.17
N VAL A 90 22.18 10.87 -10.35
CA VAL A 90 22.15 9.66 -9.53
C VAL A 90 22.45 9.98 -8.06
N LYS A 91 23.47 10.80 -7.80
CA LYS A 91 23.79 11.20 -6.41
C LYS A 91 22.67 11.99 -5.75
N LYS A 92 22.02 12.90 -6.49
CA LYS A 92 20.87 13.67 -5.99
C LYS A 92 19.69 12.76 -5.63
N ILE A 93 19.34 11.81 -6.50
CA ILE A 93 18.22 10.92 -6.22
C ILE A 93 18.55 9.95 -5.07
N GLN A 94 19.80 9.50 -4.93
CA GLN A 94 20.24 8.73 -3.76
C GLN A 94 20.02 9.49 -2.46
N GLN A 95 20.41 10.77 -2.40
CA GLN A 95 20.17 11.60 -1.22
C GLN A 95 18.67 11.76 -0.93
N ALA A 96 17.86 11.96 -1.97
CA ALA A 96 16.40 12.10 -1.84
C ALA A 96 15.72 10.80 -1.36
N ILE A 97 16.25 9.63 -1.72
CA ILE A 97 15.78 8.33 -1.23
C ILE A 97 16.17 8.16 0.24
N SER A 98 17.44 8.40 0.61
CA SER A 98 17.88 8.29 2.01
C SER A 98 17.03 9.17 2.93
N LEU A 99 16.73 10.41 2.51
CA LEU A 99 15.85 11.31 3.25
C LEU A 99 14.43 10.73 3.38
N GLN A 100 13.86 10.23 2.26
CA GLN A 100 12.52 9.66 2.27
C GLN A 100 12.40 8.44 3.19
N ILE A 101 13.42 7.58 3.24
CA ILE A 101 13.45 6.42 4.11
C ILE A 101 13.41 6.85 5.59
N THR A 102 14.18 7.88 5.95
CA THR A 102 14.17 8.46 7.30
C THR A 102 12.83 9.12 7.63
N GLU A 103 12.22 9.83 6.69
CA GLU A 103 10.90 10.44 6.87
C GLU A 103 9.77 9.40 6.99
N LEU A 104 9.94 8.23 6.36
CA LEU A 104 8.96 7.14 6.39
C LEU A 104 9.00 6.33 7.70
N GLU A 105 10.16 6.26 8.37
CA GLU A 105 10.35 5.52 9.63
C GLU A 105 9.30 5.85 10.72
N PRO A 106 9.08 7.13 11.11
CA PRO A 106 8.09 7.46 12.12
C PRO A 106 6.65 7.18 11.65
N VAL A 107 6.39 7.22 10.35
CA VAL A 107 5.07 6.93 9.77
C VAL A 107 4.71 5.46 9.92
N LEU A 108 5.66 4.56 9.63
CA LEU A 108 5.46 3.11 9.78
C LEU A 108 5.51 2.67 11.25
N SER A 109 6.32 3.33 12.07
CA SER A 109 6.42 3.01 13.50
C SER A 109 5.16 3.39 14.29
N ALA A 110 4.35 4.33 13.78
CA ALA A 110 3.10 4.75 14.41
C ALA A 110 2.06 3.63 14.52
N PHE A 111 2.15 2.59 13.69
CA PHE A 111 1.27 1.43 13.72
C PHE A 111 1.61 0.42 14.82
N ASP A 112 2.78 0.54 15.48
CA ASP A 112 3.27 -0.40 16.51
C ASP A 112 3.19 -1.88 16.06
N SER A 113 3.49 -2.13 14.78
CA SER A 113 3.37 -3.45 14.15
C SER A 113 4.75 -4.04 13.84
N GLU A 114 5.02 -5.22 14.40
CA GLU A 114 6.27 -5.96 14.15
C GLU A 114 6.51 -6.22 12.65
N VAL A 115 5.44 -6.45 11.88
CA VAL A 115 5.52 -6.66 10.43
C VAL A 115 6.08 -5.41 9.74
N LEU A 116 5.54 -4.23 10.05
CA LEU A 116 5.99 -2.97 9.42
C LEU A 116 7.38 -2.55 9.88
N LEU A 117 7.72 -2.79 11.15
CA LEU A 117 9.07 -2.53 11.67
C LEU A 117 10.10 -3.40 10.95
N ASN A 118 9.81 -4.69 10.74
CA ASN A 118 10.67 -5.60 10.00
C ASN A 118 10.78 -5.19 8.51
N SER A 119 9.68 -4.81 7.88
CA SER A 119 9.69 -4.36 6.48
C SER A 119 10.45 -3.05 6.30
N GLN A 120 10.35 -2.12 7.26
CA GLN A 120 11.17 -0.90 7.28
C GLN A 120 12.66 -1.23 7.43
N GLN A 121 13.03 -2.17 8.30
CA GLN A 121 14.43 -2.60 8.43
C GLN A 121 14.94 -3.24 7.13
N ASN A 122 14.15 -4.12 6.52
CA ASN A 122 14.47 -4.73 5.23
C ASN A 122 14.68 -3.68 4.12
N LEU A 123 13.86 -2.62 4.11
CA LEU A 123 14.01 -1.49 3.19
C LEU A 123 15.35 -0.77 3.39
N VAL A 124 15.71 -0.48 4.65
CA VAL A 124 16.97 0.17 5.00
C VAL A 124 18.17 -0.68 4.56
N ASP A 125 18.14 -1.98 4.83
CA ASP A 125 19.22 -2.92 4.48
C ASP A 125 19.37 -3.07 2.96
N ALA A 126 18.24 -3.17 2.24
CA ALA A 126 18.22 -3.19 0.79
C ALA A 126 18.79 -1.89 0.19
N TRP A 127 18.43 -0.74 0.76
CA TRP A 127 18.95 0.56 0.33
C TRP A 127 20.45 0.69 0.58
N GLN A 128 20.95 0.28 1.75
CA GLN A 128 22.37 0.28 2.04
C GLN A 128 23.16 -0.58 1.05
N THR A 129 22.62 -1.74 0.69
CA THR A 129 23.24 -2.64 -0.29
C THR A 129 23.32 -2.00 -1.68
N ILE A 130 22.23 -1.41 -2.17
CA ILE A 130 22.16 -0.91 -3.55
C ILE A 130 22.81 0.47 -3.73
N SER A 131 22.86 1.29 -2.68
CA SER A 131 23.39 2.66 -2.74
C SER A 131 24.92 2.71 -2.78
N GLN A 132 25.60 1.67 -2.28
CA GLN A 132 27.07 1.63 -2.17
C GLN A 132 27.80 1.31 -3.48
N GLY A 133 27.10 0.88 -4.54
CA GLY A 133 27.68 0.79 -5.87
C GLY A 133 27.09 -0.27 -6.78
N SER A 134 27.58 -0.29 -8.02
CA SER A 134 27.12 -1.20 -9.08
C SER A 134 27.88 -2.54 -9.12
N ALA A 135 28.65 -2.88 -8.08
CA ALA A 135 29.50 -4.07 -8.08
C ALA A 135 28.70 -5.38 -8.20
N GLY A 136 27.45 -5.38 -7.71
CA GLY A 136 26.50 -6.48 -7.90
C GLY A 136 25.79 -6.49 -9.26
N ALA A 137 25.83 -5.39 -10.01
CA ALA A 137 25.17 -5.25 -11.31
C ALA A 137 25.99 -5.92 -12.43
N GLN A 138 25.94 -7.26 -12.47
CA GLN A 138 26.59 -8.09 -13.49
C GLN A 138 25.67 -8.31 -14.70
N GLY A 139 26.26 -8.64 -15.85
CA GLY A 139 25.51 -8.93 -17.09
C GLY A 139 25.27 -7.70 -17.98
N GLY A 140 24.33 -7.88 -18.93
CA GLY A 140 23.86 -6.86 -19.88
C GLY A 140 22.92 -5.83 -19.24
N VAL A 141 22.26 -5.02 -20.07
CA VAL A 141 21.34 -3.97 -19.60
C VAL A 141 20.17 -4.55 -18.80
N GLY A 142 19.67 -5.73 -19.17
CA GLY A 142 18.60 -6.40 -18.43
C GLY A 142 19.03 -6.78 -17.01
N GLY A 143 20.24 -7.33 -16.87
CA GLY A 143 20.81 -7.67 -15.55
C GLY A 143 21.02 -6.43 -14.66
N GLN A 144 21.45 -5.31 -15.25
CA GLN A 144 21.57 -4.06 -14.51
C GLN A 144 20.22 -3.51 -14.06
N TYR A 145 19.22 -3.52 -14.94
CA TYR A 145 17.87 -3.13 -14.59
C TYR A 145 17.35 -3.97 -13.43
N GLN A 146 17.42 -5.29 -13.53
CA GLN A 146 16.95 -6.22 -12.51
C GLN A 146 17.64 -6.03 -11.16
N TYR A 147 18.95 -5.77 -11.16
CA TYR A 147 19.69 -5.50 -9.93
C TYR A 147 19.12 -4.31 -9.16
N TYR A 148 18.89 -3.19 -9.85
CA TYR A 148 18.32 -1.99 -9.23
C TYR A 148 16.81 -2.10 -8.98
N ASP A 149 16.08 -2.88 -9.79
CA ASP A 149 14.65 -3.18 -9.60
C ASP A 149 14.38 -3.98 -8.32
N GLY A 150 15.38 -4.69 -7.80
CA GLY A 150 15.30 -5.37 -6.50
C GLY A 150 14.93 -4.42 -5.36
N PHE A 151 15.51 -3.20 -5.32
CA PHE A 151 15.15 -2.20 -4.32
C PHE A 151 13.72 -1.66 -4.52
N VAL A 152 13.31 -1.43 -5.77
CA VAL A 152 11.94 -1.03 -6.10
C VAL A 152 10.94 -2.07 -5.59
N THR A 153 11.24 -3.36 -5.79
CA THR A 153 10.40 -4.46 -5.32
C THR A 153 10.23 -4.47 -3.79
N VAL A 154 11.29 -4.17 -3.03
CA VAL A 154 11.21 -4.05 -1.57
C VAL A 154 10.38 -2.82 -1.15
N ALA A 155 10.52 -1.69 -1.85
CA ALA A 155 9.68 -0.51 -1.59
C ALA A 155 8.20 -0.78 -1.88
N VAL A 156 7.90 -1.61 -2.88
CA VAL A 156 6.55 -2.00 -3.27
C VAL A 156 5.94 -2.97 -2.27
N SER A 157 6.70 -3.91 -1.69
CA SER A 157 6.15 -4.84 -0.71
C SER A 157 5.60 -4.13 0.52
N LEU A 158 6.11 -2.93 0.85
CA LEU A 158 5.55 -2.09 1.92
C LEU A 158 4.09 -1.70 1.67
N ILE A 159 3.64 -1.62 0.41
CA ILE A 159 2.22 -1.37 0.11
C ILE A 159 1.38 -2.49 0.72
N ALA A 160 1.71 -3.76 0.41
CA ALA A 160 0.96 -4.92 0.87
C ALA A 160 0.97 -5.06 2.39
N ASP A 161 2.12 -4.82 3.03
CA ASP A 161 2.23 -4.87 4.49
C ASP A 161 1.41 -3.74 5.14
N THR A 162 1.49 -2.52 4.59
CA THR A 162 0.76 -1.35 5.10
C THR A 162 -0.74 -1.52 4.93
N THR A 163 -1.21 -2.01 3.80
CA THR A 163 -2.64 -2.25 3.55
C THR A 163 -3.20 -3.34 4.46
N SER A 164 -2.38 -4.36 4.75
CA SER A 164 -2.77 -5.44 5.65
C SER A 164 -2.86 -4.98 7.11
N VAL A 165 -1.89 -4.18 7.57
CA VAL A 165 -1.84 -3.69 8.96
C VAL A 165 -2.86 -2.59 9.21
N SER A 166 -3.06 -1.68 8.26
CA SER A 166 -4.02 -0.57 8.39
C SER A 166 -5.49 -0.99 8.30
N GLY A 167 -5.76 -2.19 7.77
CA GLY A 167 -7.12 -2.69 7.58
C GLY A 167 -7.80 -2.18 6.31
N LEU A 168 -7.10 -1.48 5.42
CA LEU A 168 -7.66 -0.91 4.18
C LEU A 168 -8.36 -1.96 3.30
N VAL A 169 -7.90 -3.21 3.30
CA VAL A 169 -8.46 -4.30 2.47
C VAL A 169 -9.82 -4.83 3.00
N LEU A 170 -10.31 -4.33 4.15
CA LEU A 170 -11.50 -4.88 4.82
C LEU A 170 -12.82 -4.15 4.51
N ASP A 171 -12.83 -3.17 3.60
CA ASP A 171 -14.07 -2.48 3.23
C ASP A 171 -14.98 -3.39 2.37
N PRO A 172 -16.23 -3.67 2.81
CA PRO A 172 -17.18 -4.49 2.04
C PRO A 172 -17.75 -3.80 0.78
N GLU A 173 -17.51 -2.50 0.58
CA GLU A 173 -18.01 -1.77 -0.58
C GLU A 173 -17.19 -2.07 -1.84
N LEU A 174 -17.87 -2.55 -2.90
CA LEU A 174 -17.24 -2.95 -4.16
C LEU A 174 -16.41 -1.82 -4.80
N GLY A 175 -16.91 -0.58 -4.78
CA GLY A 175 -16.19 0.56 -5.36
C GLY A 175 -14.85 0.80 -4.67
N THR A 176 -14.85 0.80 -3.34
CA THR A 176 -13.63 0.97 -2.52
C THR A 176 -12.66 -0.19 -2.72
N ASP A 177 -13.13 -1.44 -2.74
CA ASP A 177 -12.28 -2.62 -3.02
C ASP A 177 -11.58 -2.51 -4.39
N LEU A 178 -12.31 -2.13 -5.44
CA LEU A 178 -11.74 -1.94 -6.78
C LEU A 178 -10.71 -0.81 -6.82
N LEU A 179 -10.97 0.32 -6.15
CA LEU A 179 -10.01 1.43 -6.05
C LEU A 179 -8.74 1.03 -5.30
N ILE A 180 -8.89 0.31 -4.19
CA ILE A 180 -7.75 -0.22 -3.42
C ILE A 180 -6.96 -1.22 -4.27
N ASN A 181 -7.62 -2.08 -5.03
CA ASN A 181 -6.96 -2.99 -5.96
C ASN A 181 -6.18 -2.24 -7.05
N ILE A 182 -6.78 -1.21 -7.66
CA ILE A 182 -6.09 -0.36 -8.64
C ILE A 182 -4.82 0.23 -8.02
N LEU A 183 -4.95 0.87 -6.85
CA LEU A 183 -3.83 1.51 -6.19
C LEU A 183 -2.74 0.48 -5.84
N THR A 184 -3.11 -0.55 -5.09
CA THR A 184 -2.15 -1.45 -4.45
C THR A 184 -1.54 -2.49 -5.39
N LEU A 185 -2.19 -2.81 -6.51
CA LEU A 185 -1.77 -3.88 -7.40
C LEU A 185 -1.59 -3.41 -8.85
N GLN A 186 -2.64 -2.88 -9.47
CA GLN A 186 -2.64 -2.66 -10.92
C GLN A 186 -1.75 -1.49 -11.33
N LEU A 187 -1.80 -0.40 -10.57
CA LEU A 187 -0.97 0.77 -10.80
C LEU A 187 0.51 0.39 -10.72
N HIS A 188 0.90 -0.41 -9.73
CA HIS A 188 2.29 -0.84 -9.60
C HIS A 188 2.75 -1.72 -10.77
N LYS A 189 1.92 -2.65 -11.25
CA LYS A 189 2.25 -3.47 -12.44
C LYS A 189 2.46 -2.59 -13.67
N ALA A 190 1.56 -1.63 -13.89
CA ALA A 190 1.65 -0.66 -14.97
C ALA A 190 2.94 0.17 -14.87
N THR A 191 3.25 0.77 -13.71
CA THR A 191 4.47 1.58 -13.55
C THR A 191 5.74 0.76 -13.69
N LYS A 192 5.72 -0.52 -13.29
CA LYS A 192 6.84 -1.43 -13.51
C LYS A 192 7.12 -1.64 -15.00
N ASN A 193 6.10 -1.96 -15.80
CA ASN A 193 6.27 -2.18 -17.23
C ASN A 193 6.59 -0.87 -17.97
N MET A 194 6.02 0.27 -17.55
CA MET A 194 6.41 1.60 -18.03
C MET A 194 7.88 1.89 -17.72
N GLY A 195 8.32 1.54 -16.51
CA GLY A 195 9.70 1.68 -16.05
C GLY A 195 10.68 0.85 -16.88
N LEU A 196 10.33 -0.41 -17.17
CA LEU A 196 11.12 -1.27 -18.05
C LEU A 196 11.24 -0.66 -19.45
N GLY A 197 10.11 -0.26 -20.05
CA GLY A 197 10.10 0.38 -21.37
C GLY A 197 10.93 1.67 -21.40
N ARG A 198 10.82 2.51 -20.37
CA ARG A 198 11.58 3.77 -20.24
C ARG A 198 13.09 3.51 -20.10
N ALA A 199 13.50 2.58 -19.24
CA ALA A 199 14.90 2.25 -19.03
C ALA A 199 15.53 1.66 -20.31
N MET A 200 14.86 0.68 -20.91
CA MET A 200 15.33 0.02 -22.14
C MET A 200 15.34 0.97 -23.33
N GLY A 201 14.29 1.79 -23.50
CA GLY A 201 14.23 2.79 -24.56
C GLY A 201 15.32 3.86 -24.41
N SER A 202 15.56 4.36 -23.19
CA SER A 202 16.63 5.32 -22.93
C SER A 202 18.01 4.73 -23.21
N TYR A 203 18.22 3.47 -22.80
CA TYR A 203 19.45 2.74 -23.11
C TYR A 203 19.61 2.53 -24.62
N ALA A 204 18.56 2.14 -25.34
CA ALA A 204 18.57 1.99 -26.80
C ALA A 204 19.00 3.26 -27.52
N LEU A 205 18.47 4.42 -27.09
CA LEU A 205 18.81 5.71 -27.69
C LEU A 205 20.26 6.14 -27.42
N SER A 206 20.85 5.68 -26.31
CA SER A 206 22.27 5.91 -26.03
C SER A 206 23.21 5.01 -26.84
N GLN A 207 22.68 3.90 -27.37
CA GLN A 207 23.42 2.96 -28.20
C GLN A 207 23.22 3.26 -29.69
N ARG A 208 24.18 2.86 -30.53
CA ARG A 208 24.07 3.04 -32.00
C ARG A 208 23.35 1.91 -32.72
N TYR A 209 23.01 0.85 -32.00
CA TYR A 209 22.34 -0.35 -32.52
C TYR A 209 21.44 -0.95 -31.45
N LEU A 210 20.44 -1.71 -31.88
CA LEU A 210 19.57 -2.48 -31.00
C LEU A 210 20.09 -3.92 -30.92
N SER A 211 20.49 -4.38 -29.73
CA SER A 211 20.88 -5.79 -29.53
C SER A 211 19.63 -6.69 -29.45
N SER A 212 19.79 -8.00 -29.68
CA SER A 212 18.69 -8.96 -29.51
C SER A 212 18.11 -8.92 -28.09
N GLU A 213 18.98 -8.86 -27.06
CA GLU A 213 18.56 -8.72 -25.65
C GLU A 213 17.67 -7.49 -25.46
N LEU A 214 18.05 -6.36 -26.06
CA LEU A 214 17.30 -5.10 -25.91
C LEU A 214 15.96 -5.11 -26.65
N TYR A 215 15.91 -5.78 -27.81
CA TYR A 215 14.66 -6.01 -28.53
C TYR A 215 13.70 -6.87 -27.69
N ASP A 216 14.20 -7.96 -27.10
CA ASP A 216 13.39 -8.85 -26.26
C ASP A 216 12.86 -8.13 -25.01
N GLU A 217 13.67 -7.30 -24.35
CA GLU A 217 13.20 -6.51 -23.19
C GLU A 217 12.19 -5.42 -23.57
N LEU A 218 12.33 -4.78 -24.73
CA LEU A 218 11.34 -3.82 -25.24
C LEU A 218 10.02 -4.50 -25.63
N ASP A 219 10.08 -5.68 -26.24
CA ASP A 219 8.89 -6.48 -26.56
C ASP A 219 8.15 -6.92 -25.30
N LYS A 220 8.87 -7.39 -24.26
CA LYS A 220 8.28 -7.66 -22.93
C LYS A 220 7.59 -6.45 -22.34
N ALA A 221 8.23 -5.27 -22.39
CA ALA A 221 7.63 -4.04 -21.89
C ALA A 221 6.36 -3.67 -22.66
N TYR A 222 6.37 -3.79 -23.99
CA TYR A 222 5.22 -3.52 -24.84
C TYR A 222 4.03 -4.45 -24.50
N LEU A 223 4.28 -5.77 -24.47
CA LEU A 223 3.25 -6.76 -24.14
C LEU A 223 2.69 -6.55 -22.72
N GLY A 224 3.57 -6.27 -21.75
CA GLY A 224 3.18 -5.96 -20.39
C GLY A 224 2.28 -4.73 -20.30
N LEU A 225 2.67 -3.64 -20.95
CA LEU A 225 1.87 -2.40 -20.99
C LEU A 225 0.50 -2.59 -21.63
N THR A 226 0.42 -3.37 -22.72
CA THR A 226 -0.87 -3.67 -23.35
C THR A 226 -1.79 -4.46 -22.42
N ALA A 227 -1.24 -5.46 -21.72
CA ALA A 227 -2.00 -6.26 -20.75
C ALA A 227 -2.44 -5.41 -19.54
N ASP A 228 -1.57 -4.55 -19.03
CA ASP A 228 -1.88 -3.66 -17.91
C ASP A 228 -2.97 -2.65 -18.29
N ALA A 229 -2.92 -2.09 -19.50
CA ALA A 229 -3.93 -1.17 -20.00
C ALA A 229 -5.30 -1.85 -20.14
N GLU A 230 -5.35 -3.08 -20.65
CA GLU A 230 -6.59 -3.87 -20.72
C GLU A 230 -7.14 -4.20 -19.33
N SER A 231 -6.28 -4.62 -18.39
CA SER A 231 -6.66 -4.92 -17.02
C SER A 231 -7.22 -3.68 -16.31
N LEU A 232 -6.52 -2.54 -16.40
CA LEU A 232 -6.95 -1.28 -15.80
C LEU A 232 -8.29 -0.86 -16.37
N LYS A 233 -8.44 -0.86 -17.71
CA LYS A 233 -9.71 -0.53 -18.36
C LYS A 233 -10.85 -1.42 -17.86
N SER A 234 -10.63 -2.73 -17.78
CA SER A 234 -11.61 -3.68 -17.28
C SER A 234 -12.06 -3.37 -15.85
N THR A 235 -11.14 -2.96 -14.98
CA THR A 235 -11.48 -2.57 -13.60
C THR A 235 -12.19 -1.22 -13.54
N PHE A 236 -11.78 -0.23 -14.33
CA PHE A 236 -12.50 1.05 -14.45
C PHE A 236 -13.93 0.86 -14.97
N ASP A 237 -14.14 -0.01 -15.96
CA ASP A 237 -15.47 -0.33 -16.51
C ASP A 237 -16.39 -1.02 -15.47
N GLN A 238 -15.81 -1.60 -14.40
CA GLN A 238 -16.55 -2.24 -13.30
C GLN A 238 -16.85 -1.31 -12.13
N LEU A 239 -16.29 -0.09 -12.10
CA LEU A 239 -16.55 0.87 -11.03
C LEU A 239 -18.03 1.28 -11.03
N PRO A 240 -18.69 1.33 -9.86
CA PRO A 240 -20.04 1.86 -9.77
C PRO A 240 -20.11 3.31 -10.28
N SER A 241 -21.23 3.69 -10.90
CA SER A 241 -21.38 4.99 -11.58
C SER A 241 -21.17 6.20 -10.67
N GLU A 242 -21.41 6.05 -9.36
CA GLU A 242 -21.18 7.09 -8.36
C GLU A 242 -19.70 7.49 -8.23
N TYR A 243 -18.77 6.55 -8.47
CA TYR A 243 -17.33 6.82 -8.48
C TYR A 243 -16.85 7.33 -9.86
N ALA A 244 -17.53 6.97 -10.94
CA ALA A 244 -17.16 7.39 -12.29
C ALA A 244 -17.41 8.89 -12.54
N GLU A 245 -18.44 9.49 -11.92
CA GLU A 245 -18.73 10.93 -12.04
C GLU A 245 -17.71 11.82 -11.31
N GLU A 246 -17.09 11.34 -10.22
CA GLU A 246 -16.11 12.11 -9.44
C GLU A 246 -14.70 12.12 -10.10
N ILE A 247 -14.39 11.12 -10.93
CA ILE A 247 -13.10 10.97 -11.64
C ILE A 247 -13.12 11.65 -13.03
N ALA A 248 -14.31 11.91 -13.60
CA ALA A 248 -14.49 12.55 -14.90
C ALA A 248 -13.77 13.90 -15.14
N PRO A 249 -13.49 14.76 -14.13
CA PRO A 249 -12.70 15.97 -14.37
C PRO A 249 -11.18 15.74 -14.51
N TYR A 250 -10.69 14.52 -14.28
CA TYR A 250 -9.25 14.19 -14.24
C TYR A 250 -8.81 13.11 -15.25
N ALA A 251 -9.74 12.54 -16.03
CA ALA A 251 -9.48 11.63 -17.14
C ALA A 251 -9.31 12.40 -18.48
#